data_AF-A0A2E1J0A0-F1
#
_entry.id   AF-A0A2E1J0A0-F1
#
_cell.length_a   1.000
_cell.length_b   1.000
_cell.length_c   1.000
_cell.angle_alpha   90.00
_cell.angle_beta   90.00
_cell.angle_gamma   90.00
#
_symmetry.space_group_name_H-M   'P 1'
#
loop_
_entity.id
_entity.type
_entity.pdbx_description
1 polymer ?
#
loop_
_entity_poly.entity_id
_entity_poly.type
_entity_poly.pdbx_seq_one_letter_code
_entity_poly.pdbx_strand_id
1 'polypeptide(L)' 'MICKECKENVEEINGRSVIIGERGDGFDWIFLCIQCVRDWRQRGLEREGNSPKDIKLKLDKEYPFLNTRT' A
#
# COMPACT_ATOMS: atom_id res chain seq x y z
N MET A 1 -2.38 7.65 10.19
CA MET A 1 -2.93 6.51 10.94
C MET A 1 -1.91 5.38 10.86
N ILE A 2 -1.33 4.97 11.99
CA ILE A 2 -0.23 3.98 12.00
C ILE A 2 -0.85 2.58 12.03
N CYS A 3 -0.57 1.83 10.97
CA CYS A 3 -1.02 0.50 10.60
C CYS A 3 -0.43 -0.62 11.49
N LYS A 4 -0.59 -0.55 12.82
CA LYS A 4 -0.26 -1.72 13.67
C LYS A 4 -1.34 -2.81 13.60
N GLU A 5 -2.60 -2.42 13.41
CA GLU A 5 -3.72 -3.36 13.35
C GLU A 5 -3.72 -4.29 12.12
N CYS A 6 -3.20 -3.85 10.96
CA CYS A 6 -3.28 -4.70 9.76
C CYS A 6 -2.34 -5.90 9.79
N LYS A 7 -1.21 -5.82 10.50
CA LYS A 7 -0.30 -6.96 10.64
C LYS A 7 -0.92 -8.06 11.51
N GLU A 8 -1.81 -7.69 12.42
CA GLU A 8 -2.46 -8.62 13.36
C GLU A 8 -3.78 -9.17 12.81
N ASN A 9 -4.48 -8.43 11.95
CA ASN A 9 -5.87 -8.72 11.58
C ASN A 9 -6.13 -8.94 10.08
N VAL A 10 -5.09 -8.91 9.24
CA VAL A 10 -5.24 -9.07 7.78
C VAL A 10 -4.36 -10.19 7.28
N GLU A 11 -4.98 -11.19 6.65
CA GLU A 11 -4.25 -12.27 5.97
C GLU A 11 -3.33 -11.71 4.89
N GLU A 12 -2.18 -12.36 4.69
CA GLU A 12 -1.16 -11.92 3.73
C GLU A 12 -1.71 -11.76 2.30
N ILE A 13 -2.70 -12.57 1.92
CA ILE A 13 -3.37 -12.49 0.62
C ILE A 13 -4.04 -11.13 0.37
N ASN A 14 -4.45 -10.44 1.46
CA ASN A 14 -5.20 -9.18 1.46
C ASN A 14 -4.33 -7.96 1.81
N GLY A 15 -3.01 -8.12 1.85
CA GLY A 15 -2.05 -7.04 2.11
C GLY A 15 -0.78 -7.14 1.27
N ARG A 16 0.15 -6.20 1.47
CA ARG A 16 1.47 -6.20 0.83
C ARG A 16 2.54 -5.67 1.79
N SER A 17 3.75 -6.19 1.65
CA SER A 17 4.94 -5.63 2.28
C SER A 17 5.47 -4.47 1.46
N VAL A 18 5.76 -3.35 2.11
CA VAL A 18 6.29 -2.13 1.50
C VAL A 18 7.63 -1.78 2.15
N ILE A 19 8.62 -1.45 1.32
CA ILE A 19 9.92 -0.96 1.79
C ILE A 19 9.78 0.51 2.18
N ILE A 20 10.19 0.86 3.40
CA ILE A 20 10.08 2.21 3.98
C ILE A 20 11.44 2.87 4.25
N GLY A 21 12.52 2.13 4.08
CA GLY A 21 13.87 2.65 4.26
C GLY A 21 14.93 1.63 3.85
N GLU A 22 16.12 2.14 3.55
CA GLU A 22 17.33 1.35 3.33
C GLU A 22 18.25 1.49 4.55
N ARG A 23 18.91 0.39 4.91
CA ARG A 23 19.90 0.29 5.97
C ARG A 23 21.20 -0.25 5.39
N GLY A 24 22.31 -0.08 6.11
CA GLY A 24 23.62 -0.56 5.66
C GLY A 24 23.69 -2.08 5.41
N ASP A 25 22.76 -2.86 5.95
CA ASP A 25 22.66 -4.31 5.83
C ASP A 25 21.37 -4.81 5.15
N GLY A 26 20.52 -3.92 4.63
CA GLY A 26 19.28 -4.32 3.96
C GLY A 26 18.20 -3.26 3.91
N PHE A 27 16.94 -3.68 3.99
CA PHE A 27 15.78 -2.80 3.87
C PHE A 27 14.84 -2.93 5.06
N ASP A 28 14.26 -1.81 5.48
CA ASP A 28 13.12 -1.80 6.37
C ASP A 28 11.84 -2.00 5.59
N TRP A 29 11.05 -2.97 6.04
CA TRP A 29 9.75 -3.28 5.47
C TRP A 29 8.64 -3.29 6.53
N ILE A 30 7.46 -2.88 6.12
CA ILE A 30 6.22 -2.96 6.89
C ILE A 30 5.15 -3.67 6.07
N PHE A 31 4.38 -4.54 6.72
CA PHE A 31 3.19 -5.14 6.12
C PHE A 31 1.98 -4.22 6.31
N LEU A 32 1.25 -3.96 5.23
CA LEU A 32 0.08 -3.09 5.20
C LEU A 32 -1.10 -3.83 4.54
N CYS A 33 -2.32 -3.62 5.02
CA CYS A 33 -3.51 -4.05 4.27
C CYS A 33 -3.62 -3.28 2.95
N ILE A 34 -4.42 -3.79 2.00
CA ILE A 34 -4.55 -3.17 0.68
C ILE A 34 -4.94 -1.68 0.73
N GLN A 35 -5.81 -1.27 1.67
CA GLN A 35 -6.18 0.13 1.83
C GLN A 35 -4.97 0.99 2.26
N CYS A 36 -4.20 0.53 3.25
CA CYS A 36 -3.02 1.25 3.72
C CYS A 36 -1.91 1.32 2.66
N VAL A 37 -1.75 0.28 1.84
CA VAL A 37 -0.83 0.30 0.68
C VAL A 37 -1.27 1.36 -0.32
N ARG A 38 -2.57 1.41 -0.63
CA ARG A 38 -3.14 2.41 -1.55
C ARG A 38 -2.94 3.82 -1.03
N ASP A 39 -3.22 4.08 0.24
CA ASP A 39 -3.01 5.40 0.86
C ASP A 39 -1.54 5.82 0.83
N TRP A 40 -0.62 4.88 1.08
CA TRP A 40 0.81 5.14 0.99
C TRP A 40 1.23 5.48 -0.44
N ARG A 41 0.81 4.67 -1.42
CA ARG A 41 1.15 4.90 -2.83
C ARG A 41 0.53 6.18 -3.37
N GLN A 42 -0.70 6.49 -2.97
CA GLN A 42 -1.39 7.73 -3.31
C GLN A 42 -0.55 8.95 -2.92
N ARG A 43 -0.10 9.04 -1.66
CA ARG A 43 0.73 10.16 -1.18
C ARG A 43 2.04 10.28 -1.97
N GLY A 44 2.62 9.16 -2.41
CA GLY A 44 3.80 9.17 -3.28
C GLY A 44 3.48 9.77 -4.65
N LEU A 45 2.42 9.28 -5.31
CA LEU A 45 2.01 9.75 -6.64
C LEU A 45 1.56 11.23 -6.63
N GLU A 46 0.94 11.70 -5.55
CA GLU A 46 0.60 13.12 -5.34
C GLU A 46 1.87 13.98 -5.31
N ARG A 47 2.91 13.55 -4.59
CA ARG A 47 4.21 14.25 -4.54
C ARG A 47 4.95 14.21 -5.88
N GLU A 48 4.75 13.15 -6.67
CA GLU A 48 5.24 13.05 -8.05
C GLU A 48 4.46 13.95 -9.03
N GLY A 49 3.38 14.62 -8.60
CA GLY A 49 2.60 15.55 -9.42
C GLY A 49 1.55 14.88 -10.33
N ASN A 50 1.16 13.64 -10.05
CA ASN A 50 0.13 12.95 -10.84
C ASN A 50 -1.26 13.58 -10.60
N SER A 51 -2.12 13.56 -11.62
CA SER A 51 -3.51 14.02 -11.48
C SER A 51 -4.34 13.02 -10.65
N PRO A 52 -5.42 13.45 -9.95
CA PRO A 52 -6.28 12.54 -9.19
C PRO A 52 -6.84 11.38 -10.02
N LYS A 53 -7.13 11.61 -11.31
CA LYS A 53 -7.64 10.57 -12.22
C LYS A 53 -6.57 9.52 -12.52
N ASP A 54 -5.34 9.96 -12.79
CA ASP A 54 -4.22 9.04 -13.09
C ASP A 54 -3.81 8.25 -11.84
N ILE A 55 -3.82 8.91 -10.68
CA ILE A 55 -3.60 8.26 -9.39
C ILE A 55 -4.59 7.13 -9.20
N LYS A 56 -5.89 7.40 -9.38
CA LYS A 56 -6.93 6.37 -9.25
C LYS A 56 -6.68 5.18 -10.19
N LEU A 57 -6.40 5.45 -11.47
CA LEU A 57 -6.11 4.41 -12.46
C LEU A 57 -4.90 3.55 -12.08
N LYS A 58 -3.82 4.18 -11.59
CA LYS A 58 -2.63 3.46 -11.12
C LYS A 58 -2.95 2.60 -9.90
N LEU A 59 -3.63 3.14 -8.90
CA LEU A 59 -3.98 2.42 -7.69
C LEU A 59 -4.90 1.22 -7.99
N ASP A 60 -5.92 1.39 -8.83
CA ASP A 60 -6.85 0.31 -9.19
C ASP A 60 -6.15 -0.82 -9.98
N LYS A 61 -5.10 -0.48 -10.75
CA LYS A 61 -4.28 -1.47 -11.45
C LYS A 61 -3.26 -2.16 -10.56
N GLU A 62 -2.51 -1.42 -9.74
CA GLU A 62 -1.43 -1.93 -8.91
C GLU A 62 -1.96 -2.68 -7.67
N TYR A 63 -3.03 -2.16 -7.07
CA TYR A 63 -3.58 -2.60 -5.79
C TYR A 63 -5.11 -2.68 -5.86
N PRO A 64 -5.67 -3.57 -6.70
CA PRO A 64 -7.11 -3.74 -6.77
C PRO A 64 -7.65 -4.19 -5.42
N PHE A 65 -8.81 -3.65 -5.02
CA PHE A 65 -9.57 -4.31 -3.97
C PHE A 65 -10.01 -5.66 -4.50
N LEU A 66 -9.50 -6.74 -3.90
CA LEU A 66 -10.04 -8.06 -4.14
C LEU A 66 -11.48 -8.01 -3.64
N ASN A 67 -12.42 -8.19 -4.57
CA ASN A 67 -13.82 -8.26 -4.23
C ASN A 67 -14.00 -9.59 -3.50
N THR A 68 -13.87 -9.60 -2.17
CA THR A 68 -14.30 -10.73 -1.34
C THR A 68 -15.83 -10.69 -1.30
N ARG A 69 -16.44 -11.02 -2.44
CA ARG A 69 -17.84 -11.41 -2.56
C ARG A 69 -17.86 -12.75 -3.26
N THR A 70 -17.60 -13.79 -2.48
CA THR A 70 -18.08 -15.16 -2.69
C THR A 70 -18.30 -15.75 -1.33
#